data_AF-A0A3N9UJS9-F1
#
_entry.id   AF-A0A3N9UJS9-F1
#
_cell.length_a   1.000
_cell.length_b   1.000
_cell.length_c   1.000
_cell.angle_alpha   90.00
_cell.angle_beta   90.00
_cell.angle_gamma   90.00
#
_symmetry.space_group_name_H-M   'P 1'
#
loop_
_entity.id
_entity.type
_entity.pdbx_description
1 polymer ?
#
loop_
_entity_poly.entity_id
_entity_poly.type
_entity_poly.pdbx_seq_one_letter_code
_entity_poly.pdbx_strand_id
1 'polypeptide(L)'
;MVREQAILDIVINEVRKLDINNSNYEGIRPKLKEQLIKAEYYIQYNIQKQKEIANEIKNNKLNILNVAEKAGIPRSSIYKSKEILEKYIEGRIEQVQKEDILSLHKLSRQKKSIDELNEFIEKVQIHLIETEILEYKINELEQQVKSLNITNQDLISREYRAQQEIERLKLQLRKAGVTNIVNFKDKT
;
A
#
# COMPACT_ATOMS: atom_id res chain seq x y z
N MET A 1 -42.25 8.73 -8.77
CA MET A 1 -42.71 8.22 -7.47
C MET A 1 -42.18 6.81 -7.29
N VAL A 2 -41.45 6.54 -6.22
CA VAL A 2 -41.06 5.18 -5.85
C VAL A 2 -42.34 4.43 -5.50
N ARG A 3 -42.58 3.27 -6.12
CA ARG A 3 -43.79 2.47 -5.86
C ARG A 3 -43.71 1.93 -4.43
N GLU A 4 -44.82 1.95 -3.69
CA GLU A 4 -44.87 1.48 -2.29
C GLU A 4 -44.29 0.07 -2.12
N GLN A 5 -44.52 -0.81 -3.11
CA GLN A 5 -43.93 -2.15 -3.14
C GLN A 5 -42.40 -2.14 -3.13
N ALA A 6 -41.76 -1.19 -3.84
CA ALA A 6 -40.31 -1.11 -3.89
C ALA A 6 -39.70 -0.67 -2.55
N ILE A 7 -40.40 0.21 -1.80
CA ILE A 7 -39.98 0.58 -0.44
C ILE A 7 -40.09 -0.62 0.49
N LEU A 8 -41.18 -1.38 0.40
CA LEU A 8 -41.37 -2.59 1.20
C LEU A 8 -40.26 -3.62 0.94
N ASP A 9 -39.92 -3.86 -0.33
CA ASP A 9 -38.87 -4.78 -0.72
C ASP A 9 -37.49 -4.35 -0.17
N ILE A 10 -37.21 -3.04 -0.15
CA ILE A 10 -35.98 -2.50 0.46
C ILE A 10 -35.98 -2.75 1.96
N VAL A 11 -37.07 -2.44 2.67
CA VAL A 11 -37.16 -2.66 4.12
C VAL A 11 -36.96 -4.14 4.47
N ILE A 12 -37.57 -5.05 3.72
CA ILE A 12 -37.41 -6.50 3.93
C ILE A 12 -35.95 -6.91 3.74
N ASN A 13 -35.29 -6.40 2.70
CA ASN A 13 -33.88 -6.70 2.45
C ASN A 13 -32.95 -6.13 3.54
N GLU A 14 -33.18 -4.90 3.99
CA GLU A 14 -32.35 -4.28 5.02
C GLU A 14 -32.56 -4.94 6.39
N VAL A 15 -33.77 -5.39 6.72
CA VAL A 15 -34.04 -6.20 7.92
C VAL A 15 -33.25 -7.50 7.92
N ARG A 16 -33.10 -8.14 6.76
CA ARG A 16 -32.25 -9.35 6.62
C ARG A 16 -30.78 -9.04 6.73
N LYS A 17 -30.29 -7.99 6.05
CA LYS A 17 -28.85 -7.63 6.06
C LYS A 17 -28.37 -7.19 7.43
N LEU A 18 -29.20 -6.46 8.16
CA LEU A 18 -28.89 -5.92 9.48
C LEU A 18 -29.25 -6.89 10.62
N ASP A 19 -29.70 -8.11 10.28
CA ASP A 19 -30.16 -9.15 11.20
C ASP A 19 -31.18 -8.65 12.26
N ILE A 20 -32.15 -7.85 11.81
CA ILE A 20 -33.19 -7.33 12.69
C ILE A 20 -34.25 -8.42 12.90
N ASN A 21 -34.60 -8.71 14.16
CA ASN A 21 -35.60 -9.71 14.53
C ASN A 21 -35.30 -11.11 13.94
N ASN A 22 -34.03 -11.56 14.04
CA ASN A 22 -33.54 -12.81 13.43
C ASN A 22 -33.82 -12.85 11.92
N SER A 23 -33.57 -11.74 11.24
CA SER A 23 -33.82 -11.56 9.80
C SER A 23 -35.28 -11.78 9.36
N ASN A 24 -36.24 -11.81 10.30
CA ASN A 24 -37.65 -12.07 10.02
C ASN A 24 -38.49 -10.78 10.09
N TYR A 25 -38.73 -10.17 8.94
CA TYR A 25 -39.62 -9.02 8.80
C TYR A 25 -41.05 -9.36 9.26
N GLU A 26 -41.57 -10.55 8.95
CA GLU A 26 -42.97 -10.87 9.23
C GLU A 26 -43.30 -10.94 10.71
N GLY A 27 -42.32 -11.34 11.53
CA GLY A 27 -42.45 -11.38 12.99
C GLY A 27 -42.45 -10.01 13.68
N ILE A 28 -42.21 -8.92 12.95
CA ILE A 28 -42.18 -7.57 13.52
C ILE A 28 -43.61 -7.06 13.77
N ARG A 29 -43.83 -6.39 14.91
CA ARG A 29 -45.13 -5.79 15.25
C ARG A 29 -45.59 -4.82 14.16
N PRO A 30 -46.89 -4.78 13.80
CA PRO A 30 -47.40 -3.93 12.71
C PRO A 30 -47.02 -2.46 12.82
N LYS A 31 -47.07 -1.89 14.03
CA LYS A 31 -46.67 -0.49 14.29
C LYS A 31 -45.20 -0.21 13.97
N LEU A 32 -44.31 -1.18 14.25
CA LEU A 32 -42.89 -1.08 13.92
C LEU A 32 -42.64 -1.25 12.43
N LYS A 33 -43.36 -2.16 11.76
CA LYS A 33 -43.32 -2.29 10.28
C LYS A 33 -43.68 -0.97 9.59
N GLU A 34 -44.74 -0.31 10.06
CA GLU A 34 -45.16 0.99 9.54
C GLU A 34 -44.10 2.08 9.77
N GLN A 35 -43.46 2.11 10.95
CA GLN A 35 -42.37 3.04 11.24
C GLN A 35 -41.15 2.80 10.37
N LEU A 36 -40.77 1.54 10.12
CA LEU A 36 -39.67 1.19 9.22
C LEU A 36 -39.94 1.66 7.79
N ILE A 37 -41.17 1.46 7.28
CA ILE A 37 -41.56 1.93 5.94
C ILE A 37 -41.50 3.47 5.87
N LYS A 38 -41.99 4.18 6.90
CA LYS A 38 -41.92 5.66 6.93
C LYS A 38 -40.48 6.18 6.98
N ALA A 39 -39.62 5.53 7.77
CA ALA A 39 -38.21 5.87 7.83
C ALA A 39 -37.55 5.64 6.46
N GLU A 40 -37.78 4.49 5.85
CA GLU A 40 -37.22 4.15 4.55
C GLU A 40 -37.68 5.10 3.45
N TYR A 41 -38.97 5.47 3.45
CA TYR A 41 -39.48 6.47 2.52
C TYR A 41 -38.71 7.79 2.60
N TYR A 42 -38.47 8.27 3.83
CA TYR A 42 -37.70 9.50 4.04
C TYR A 42 -36.23 9.34 3.65
N ILE A 43 -35.61 8.19 3.92
CA ILE A 43 -34.24 7.88 3.51
C ILE A 43 -34.13 7.91 1.99
N GLN A 44 -35.01 7.20 1.27
CA GLN A 44 -35.00 7.15 -0.19
C GLN A 44 -35.28 8.52 -0.82
N TYR A 45 -36.18 9.30 -0.22
CA TYR A 45 -36.41 10.69 -0.63
C TYR A 45 -35.13 11.53 -0.54
N ASN A 46 -34.38 11.41 0.57
CA ASN A 46 -33.13 12.14 0.72
C ASN A 46 -32.03 11.61 -0.21
N ILE A 47 -31.92 10.30 -0.43
CA ILE A 47 -31.01 9.71 -1.41
C ILE A 47 -31.27 10.29 -2.80
N GLN A 48 -32.55 10.42 -3.18
CA GLN A 48 -32.93 11.01 -4.47
C GLN A 48 -32.49 12.49 -4.56
N LYS A 49 -32.74 13.28 -3.52
CA LYS A 49 -32.25 14.68 -3.46
C LYS A 49 -30.73 14.77 -3.55
N GLN A 50 -30.00 13.90 -2.86
CA GLN A 50 -28.55 13.88 -2.92
C GLN A 50 -28.05 13.57 -4.34
N LYS A 51 -28.71 12.66 -5.07
CA LYS A 51 -28.40 12.38 -6.48
C LYS A 51 -28.65 13.59 -7.37
N GLU A 52 -29.74 14.33 -7.14
CA GLU A 52 -30.07 15.56 -7.85
C GLU A 52 -28.99 16.64 -7.62
N ILE A 53 -28.65 16.89 -6.36
CA ILE A 53 -27.57 17.82 -5.97
C ILE A 53 -26.23 17.40 -6.60
N ALA A 54 -25.89 16.11 -6.59
CA ALA A 54 -24.66 15.62 -7.22
C ALA A 54 -24.63 15.89 -8.73
N ASN A 55 -25.76 15.71 -9.41
CA ASN A 55 -25.88 16.04 -10.84
C ASN A 55 -25.79 17.55 -11.07
N GLU A 56 -26.40 18.37 -10.23
CA GLU A 56 -26.30 19.83 -10.31
C GLU A 56 -24.86 20.31 -10.12
N ILE A 57 -24.13 19.78 -9.13
CA ILE A 57 -22.72 20.10 -8.91
C ILE A 57 -21.88 19.73 -10.14
N LYS A 58 -22.13 18.55 -10.72
CA LYS A 58 -21.43 18.09 -11.93
C LYS A 58 -21.69 19.01 -13.13
N ASN A 59 -22.95 19.43 -13.31
CA ASN A 59 -23.37 20.26 -14.44
C ASN A 59 -22.98 21.74 -14.27
N ASN A 60 -22.86 22.23 -13.04
CA ASN A 60 -22.50 23.61 -12.73
C ASN A 60 -21.01 23.79 -12.38
N LYS A 61 -20.13 22.92 -12.93
CA LYS A 61 -18.69 23.06 -12.72
C LYS A 61 -18.21 24.44 -13.17
N LEU A 62 -17.60 25.19 -12.27
CA LEU A 62 -17.03 26.50 -12.57
C LEU A 62 -15.83 26.37 -13.51
N ASN A 63 -16.02 26.74 -14.77
CA ASN A 63 -14.99 26.88 -15.78
C ASN A 63 -15.40 28.01 -16.73
N ILE A 64 -14.44 28.57 -17.49
CA ILE A 64 -14.68 29.72 -18.37
C ILE A 64 -15.84 29.47 -19.34
N LEU A 65 -15.94 28.27 -19.92
CA LEU A 65 -16.97 27.94 -20.90
C LEU A 65 -18.37 27.92 -20.26
N ASN A 66 -18.50 27.31 -19.09
CA ASN A 66 -19.75 27.27 -18.33
C ASN A 66 -20.16 28.67 -17.86
N VAL A 67 -19.20 29.50 -17.40
CA VAL A 67 -19.47 30.89 -17.02
C VAL A 67 -19.93 31.69 -18.23
N ALA A 68 -19.25 31.55 -19.38
CA ALA A 68 -19.63 32.21 -20.63
C ALA A 68 -21.06 31.87 -21.04
N GLU A 69 -21.39 30.58 -21.06
CA GLU A 69 -22.69 30.08 -21.45
C GLU A 69 -23.80 30.55 -20.51
N LYS A 70 -23.61 30.40 -19.19
CA LYS A 70 -24.62 30.77 -18.19
C LYS A 70 -24.79 32.28 -18.02
N ALA A 71 -23.75 33.06 -18.28
CA ALA A 71 -23.83 34.53 -18.28
C ALA A 71 -24.32 35.12 -19.61
N GLY A 72 -24.54 34.29 -20.65
CA GLY A 72 -24.93 34.77 -21.97
C GLY A 72 -23.84 35.54 -22.71
N ILE A 73 -22.56 35.32 -22.36
CA ILE A 73 -21.41 35.98 -22.96
C ILE A 73 -20.85 35.11 -24.09
N PRO A 74 -20.75 35.61 -25.34
CA PRO A 74 -20.12 34.87 -26.41
C PRO A 74 -18.67 34.53 -26.07
N ARG A 75 -18.27 33.27 -26.26
CA ARG A 75 -16.89 32.81 -25.97
C ARG A 75 -15.83 33.67 -26.66
N SER A 76 -16.11 34.09 -27.90
CA SER A 76 -15.23 34.99 -28.65
C SER A 76 -14.99 36.32 -27.94
N SER A 77 -15.97 36.85 -27.21
CA SER A 77 -15.84 38.12 -26.49
C SER A 77 -14.91 37.99 -25.28
N ILE A 78 -14.92 36.82 -24.61
CA ILE A 78 -14.00 36.53 -23.50
C ILE A 78 -12.57 36.45 -24.03
N TYR A 79 -12.33 35.63 -25.06
CA TYR A 79 -10.99 35.44 -25.61
C TYR A 79 -10.43 36.67 -26.34
N LYS A 80 -11.30 37.57 -26.83
CA LYS A 80 -10.89 38.88 -27.37
C LYS A 80 -10.51 39.87 -26.28
N SER A 81 -11.02 39.70 -25.06
CA SER A 81 -10.79 40.58 -23.91
C SER A 81 -10.02 39.85 -22.81
N LYS A 82 -8.83 39.35 -23.16
CA LYS A 82 -8.01 38.53 -22.25
C LYS A 82 -7.67 39.23 -20.95
N GLU A 83 -7.25 40.49 -21.03
CA GLU A 83 -6.77 41.25 -19.86
C GLU A 83 -7.86 41.61 -18.86
N ILE A 84 -9.13 41.58 -19.28
CA ILE A 84 -10.27 41.98 -18.46
C ILE A 84 -11.18 40.79 -18.18
N LEU A 85 -11.87 40.27 -19.20
CA LEU A 85 -12.91 39.25 -19.01
C LEU A 85 -12.32 37.88 -18.66
N GLU A 86 -11.34 37.41 -19.42
CA GLU A 86 -10.70 36.11 -19.16
C GLU A 86 -10.03 36.12 -17.78
N LYS A 87 -9.19 37.12 -17.53
CA LYS A 87 -8.49 37.30 -16.24
C LYS A 87 -9.44 37.42 -15.04
N TYR A 88 -10.56 38.14 -15.17
CA TYR A 88 -11.54 38.26 -14.09
C TYR A 88 -12.23 36.92 -13.80
N ILE A 89 -12.69 36.23 -14.85
CA ILE A 89 -13.38 34.94 -14.72
C ILE A 89 -12.45 33.90 -14.11
N GLU A 90 -11.23 33.77 -14.62
CA GLU A 90 -10.22 32.86 -14.08
C GLU A 90 -9.87 33.16 -12.63
N GLY A 91 -9.57 34.43 -12.32
CA GLY A 91 -9.23 34.83 -10.95
C GLY A 91 -10.35 34.56 -9.95
N ARG A 92 -11.61 34.79 -10.33
CA ARG A 92 -12.77 34.48 -9.48
C ARG A 92 -13.01 32.99 -9.35
N ILE A 93 -12.82 32.20 -10.41
CA ILE A 93 -12.90 30.74 -10.33
C ILE A 93 -11.85 30.21 -9.35
N GLU A 94 -10.61 30.66 -9.46
CA GLU A 94 -9.54 30.26 -8.53
C GLU A 94 -9.85 30.64 -7.09
N GLN A 95 -10.37 31.85 -6.85
CA GLN A 95 -10.72 32.28 -5.51
C GLN A 95 -11.81 31.38 -4.90
N VAL A 96 -12.89 31.09 -5.65
CA VAL A 96 -13.97 30.21 -5.18
C VAL A 96 -13.47 28.77 -4.97
N GLN A 97 -12.57 28.27 -5.82
CA GLN A 97 -11.95 26.96 -5.64
C GLN A 97 -11.06 26.90 -4.39
N LYS A 98 -10.37 28.00 -4.04
CA LYS A 98 -9.59 28.11 -2.80
C LYS A 98 -10.47 28.14 -1.55
N GLU A 99 -11.64 28.79 -1.64
CA GLU A 99 -12.62 28.80 -0.55
C GLU A 99 -13.19 27.40 -0.27
N ASP A 100 -13.19 26.51 -1.28
CA ASP A 100 -13.57 25.10 -1.20
C ASP A 100 -14.88 24.89 -0.40
N ILE A 101 -15.92 25.64 -0.77
CA ILE A 101 -17.21 25.72 -0.05
C ILE A 101 -17.80 24.33 0.23
N LEU A 102 -17.63 23.39 -0.71
CA LEU A 102 -18.14 22.02 -0.61
C LEU A 102 -17.09 21.03 -0.06
N SER A 103 -15.91 21.50 0.34
CA SER A 103 -14.78 20.71 0.84
C SER A 103 -14.32 19.59 -0.12
N LEU A 104 -14.61 19.73 -1.42
CA LEU A 104 -14.32 18.71 -2.43
C LEU A 104 -12.82 18.65 -2.71
N HIS A 105 -12.13 19.79 -2.73
CA HIS A 105 -10.69 19.83 -2.94
C HIS A 105 -9.93 19.30 -1.73
N LYS A 106 -10.37 19.63 -0.52
CA LYS A 106 -9.83 19.06 0.72
C LYS A 106 -9.94 17.54 0.72
N LEU A 107 -11.11 17.00 0.38
CA LEU A 107 -11.33 15.56 0.33
C LEU A 107 -10.47 14.89 -0.76
N SER A 108 -10.36 15.50 -1.94
CA SER A 108 -9.49 15.00 -3.00
C SER A 108 -8.01 15.01 -2.61
N ARG A 109 -7.54 16.06 -1.91
CA ARG A 109 -6.16 16.14 -1.41
C ARG A 109 -5.90 15.07 -0.36
N GLN A 110 -6.82 14.92 0.60
CA GLN A 110 -6.72 13.87 1.63
C GLN A 110 -6.66 12.48 1.01
N LYS A 111 -7.51 12.19 0.01
CA LYS A 111 -7.48 10.93 -0.72
C LYS A 111 -6.12 10.71 -1.39
N LYS A 112 -5.60 11.72 -2.09
CA LYS A 112 -4.28 11.64 -2.71
C LYS A 112 -3.17 11.39 -1.67
N SER A 113 -3.22 12.07 -0.53
CA SER A 113 -2.27 11.84 0.56
C SER A 113 -2.38 10.42 1.15
N ILE A 114 -3.59 9.87 1.24
CA ILE A 114 -3.79 8.47 1.66
C ILE A 114 -3.16 7.52 0.64
N ASP A 115 -3.36 7.76 -0.65
CA ASP A 115 -2.78 6.94 -1.72
C ASP A 115 -1.23 6.99 -1.68
N GLU A 116 -0.65 8.19 -1.51
CA GLU A 116 0.80 8.40 -1.37
C GLU A 116 1.36 7.72 -0.10
N LEU A 117 0.64 7.78 1.03
CA LEU A 117 1.03 7.10 2.26
C LEU A 117 0.97 5.58 2.13
N ASN A 118 -0.03 5.04 1.43
CA ASN A 118 -0.13 3.61 1.18
C ASN A 118 1.03 3.11 0.32
N GLU A 119 1.40 3.85 -0.73
CA GLU A 119 2.57 3.52 -1.56
C GLU A 119 3.87 3.56 -0.73
N PHE A 120 4.00 4.53 0.18
CA PHE A 120 5.14 4.60 1.08
C PHE A 120 5.20 3.41 2.04
N ILE A 121 4.07 3.02 2.63
CA ILE A 121 3.98 1.86 3.53
C ILE A 121 4.40 0.59 2.80
N GLU A 122 3.93 0.38 1.57
CA GLU A 122 4.29 -0.79 0.76
C GLU A 122 5.81 -0.87 0.52
N LYS A 123 6.45 0.26 0.19
CA LYS A 123 7.91 0.34 0.04
C LYS A 123 8.65 0.00 1.34
N VAL A 124 8.16 0.50 2.48
CA VAL A 124 8.76 0.21 3.79
C VAL A 124 8.62 -1.27 4.15
N GLN A 125 7.47 -1.89 3.85
CA GLN A 125 7.26 -3.32 4.08
C GLN A 125 8.23 -4.18 3.27
N ILE A 126 8.43 -3.85 1.98
CA ILE A 126 9.41 -4.53 1.14
C ILE A 126 10.82 -4.38 1.74
N HIS A 127 11.20 -3.16 2.11
CA HIS A 127 12.52 -2.90 2.67
C HIS A 127 12.77 -3.62 4.02
N LEU A 128 11.73 -3.78 4.83
CA LEU A 128 11.82 -4.54 6.07
C LEU A 128 12.12 -6.02 5.80
N ILE A 129 11.41 -6.63 4.85
CA ILE A 129 11.63 -8.03 4.44
C ILE A 129 13.05 -8.20 3.88
N GLU A 130 13.51 -7.27 3.03
CA GLU A 130 14.87 -7.31 2.49
C GLU A 130 15.92 -7.24 3.61
N THR A 131 15.71 -6.36 4.59
CA THR A 131 16.58 -6.25 5.77
C THR A 131 16.63 -7.56 6.55
N GLU A 132 15.49 -8.18 6.83
CA GLU A 132 15.43 -9.47 7.54
C GLU A 132 16.16 -10.59 6.79
N ILE A 133 16.03 -10.63 5.45
CA ILE A 133 16.76 -11.59 4.60
C ILE A 133 18.28 -11.37 4.70
N LEU A 134 18.72 -10.11 4.66
CA LEU A 134 20.13 -9.76 4.76
C LEU A 134 20.69 -10.10 6.15
N GLU A 135 19.96 -9.83 7.22
CA GLU A 135 20.34 -10.19 8.59
C GLU A 135 20.49 -11.70 8.74
N TYR A 136 19.55 -12.48 8.20
CA TYR A 136 19.66 -13.94 8.17
C TYR A 136 20.92 -14.40 7.44
N LYS A 137 21.22 -13.78 6.29
CA LYS A 137 22.40 -14.13 5.50
C LYS A 137 23.70 -13.79 6.21
N ILE A 138 23.75 -12.66 6.90
CA ILE A 138 24.90 -12.25 7.72
C ILE A 138 25.15 -13.31 8.80
N ASN A 139 24.12 -13.69 9.54
CA ASN A 139 24.25 -14.70 10.60
C ASN A 139 24.74 -16.06 10.06
N GLU A 140 24.21 -16.50 8.92
CA GLU A 140 24.69 -17.73 8.25
C GLU A 140 26.19 -17.64 7.91
N LEU A 141 26.63 -16.53 7.31
CA LEU A 141 28.02 -16.32 6.94
C LEU A 141 28.93 -16.23 8.17
N GLU A 142 28.50 -15.58 9.24
CA GLU A 142 29.24 -15.51 10.51
C GLU A 142 29.45 -16.90 11.12
N GLN A 143 28.44 -17.77 11.08
CA GLN A 143 28.55 -19.15 11.52
C GLN A 143 29.54 -19.96 10.66
N GLN A 144 29.49 -19.79 9.34
CA GLN A 144 30.43 -20.43 8.43
C GLN A 144 31.88 -19.98 8.69
N VAL A 145 32.11 -18.68 8.86
CA VAL A 145 33.44 -18.13 9.19
C VAL A 145 33.94 -18.71 10.52
N LYS A 146 33.06 -18.78 11.54
CA LYS A 146 33.42 -19.37 12.83
C LYS A 146 33.81 -20.84 12.70
N SER A 147 33.05 -21.63 11.92
CA SER A 147 33.37 -23.03 11.67
C SER A 147 34.71 -23.19 10.93
N LEU A 148 34.93 -22.42 9.87
CA LEU A 148 36.18 -22.45 9.11
C LEU A 148 37.39 -22.07 9.98
N ASN A 149 37.25 -21.08 10.87
CA ASN A 149 38.30 -20.71 11.80
C ASN A 149 38.67 -21.86 12.76
N ILE A 150 37.67 -22.58 13.29
CA ILE A 150 37.91 -23.76 14.14
C ILE A 150 38.64 -24.85 13.34
N THR A 151 38.18 -25.15 12.13
CA THR A 151 38.83 -26.16 11.26
C THR A 151 40.27 -25.77 10.94
N ASN A 152 40.52 -24.49 10.62
CA ASN A 152 41.86 -24.01 10.30
C ASN A 152 42.81 -24.13 11.51
N GLN A 153 42.34 -23.78 12.72
CA GLN A 153 43.12 -23.97 13.95
C GLN A 153 43.47 -25.44 14.22
N ASP A 154 42.54 -26.36 13.98
CA ASP A 154 42.80 -27.80 14.10
C ASP A 154 43.84 -28.28 13.06
N LEU A 155 43.72 -27.85 11.81
CA LEU A 155 44.68 -28.18 10.75
C LEU A 155 46.09 -27.66 11.08
N ILE A 156 46.22 -26.41 11.53
CA ILE A 156 47.50 -25.83 11.97
C ILE A 156 48.11 -26.68 13.11
N SER A 157 47.29 -27.09 14.07
CA SER A 157 47.73 -27.93 15.19
C SER A 157 48.22 -29.31 14.74
N ARG A 158 47.53 -29.92 13.76
CA ARG A 158 47.93 -31.21 13.17
C ARG A 158 49.21 -31.09 12.35
N GLU A 159 49.32 -30.04 11.53
CA GLU A 159 50.52 -29.77 10.75
C GLU A 159 51.74 -29.62 11.67
N TYR A 160 51.59 -28.85 12.76
CA TYR A 160 52.66 -28.67 13.73
C TYR A 160 53.10 -30.00 14.37
N ARG A 161 52.15 -30.87 14.76
CA ARG A 161 52.48 -32.21 15.30
C ARG A 161 53.21 -33.07 14.27
N ALA A 162 52.73 -33.09 13.02
CA ALA A 162 53.36 -33.84 11.94
C ALA A 162 54.80 -33.35 11.67
N GLN A 163 55.01 -32.03 11.68
CA GLN A 163 56.35 -31.44 11.54
C GLN A 163 57.28 -31.87 12.68
N GLN A 164 56.82 -31.86 13.94
CA GLN A 164 57.59 -32.34 15.08
C GLN A 164 57.96 -33.83 14.95
N GLU A 165 57.02 -34.66 14.49
CA GLU A 165 57.25 -36.09 14.29
C GLU A 165 58.23 -36.37 13.15
N ILE A 166 58.13 -35.63 12.03
CA ILE A 166 59.11 -35.68 10.94
C ILE A 166 60.51 -35.35 11.46
N GLU A 167 60.68 -34.29 12.25
CA GLU A 167 61.99 -33.92 12.81
C GLU A 167 62.52 -34.99 13.78
N ARG A 168 61.65 -35.58 14.61
CA ARG A 168 62.02 -36.70 15.49
C ARG A 168 62.48 -37.92 14.69
N LEU A 169 61.75 -38.30 13.65
CA LEU A 169 62.09 -39.45 12.79
C LEU A 169 63.40 -39.19 12.03
N LYS A 170 63.62 -37.97 11.52
CA LYS A 170 64.90 -37.57 10.90
C LYS A 170 66.07 -37.73 11.86
N LEU A 171 65.92 -37.33 13.13
CA LEU A 171 66.95 -37.52 14.16
C LEU A 171 67.20 -39.00 14.46
N GLN A 172 66.16 -39.83 14.51
CA GLN A 172 66.29 -41.27 14.71
C GLN A 172 67.00 -41.96 13.53
N LEU A 173 66.65 -41.62 12.29
CA LEU A 173 67.31 -42.13 11.09
C LEU A 173 68.81 -41.79 11.06
N ARG A 174 69.17 -40.55 11.42
CA ARG A 174 70.58 -40.13 11.55
C ARG A 174 71.34 -40.96 12.58
N LYS A 175 70.72 -41.26 13.73
CA LYS A 175 71.31 -42.09 14.79
C LYS A 175 71.45 -43.57 14.40
N ALA A 176 70.55 -44.08 13.57
CA ALA A 176 70.57 -45.46 13.09
C ALA A 176 71.59 -45.72 11.96
N GLY A 177 72.31 -44.69 11.48
CA GLY A 177 73.33 -44.83 10.43
C GLY A 177 72.79 -45.19 9.05
N VAL A 178 71.46 -45.08 8.83
CA VAL A 178 70.82 -45.38 7.55
C VAL A 178 70.97 -44.17 6.61
N THR A 179 71.97 -44.21 5.73
CA THR A 179 72.24 -43.18 4.70
C THR A 179 71.55 -43.44 3.35
N ASN A 180 70.95 -44.61 3.14
CA ASN A 180 70.21 -44.92 1.91
C ASN A 180 68.72 -44.65 2.07
N ILE A 181 68.32 -43.40 1.84
CA ILE A 181 66.92 -43.04 1.58
C ILE A 181 66.70 -43.24 0.07
N VAL A 182 65.91 -44.23 -0.31
CA VAL A 182 65.44 -44.37 -1.69
C VAL A 182 64.51 -43.19 -1.98
N ASN A 183 64.96 -42.27 -2.83
CA ASN A 183 64.18 -41.14 -3.31
C ASN A 183 63.19 -41.66 -4.36
N PHE A 184 61.93 -41.86 -3.98
CA PHE A 184 60.86 -42.33 -4.89
C PHE A 184 60.37 -41.25 -5.87
N LYS A 185 61.16 -40.20 -6.14
CA LYS A 185 60.82 -39.18 -7.14
C LYS A 185 61.08 -39.59 -8.58
N ASP A 186 61.65 -40.77 -8.83
CA ASP A 186 62.03 -41.21 -10.19
C ASP A 186 61.27 -42.44 -10.71
N LYS A 187 59.99 -42.64 -10.35
CA LYS A 187 59.11 -43.51 -11.15
C LYS A 187 57.71 -42.91 -11.29
N THR A 188 57.48 -42.40 -12.51
CA THR A 188 56.19 -42.18 -13.22
C THR A 188 55.18 -41.24 -12.59
#